data_AF-A0A661C1P8-F1
#
_entry.id   AF-A0A661C1P8-F1
#
_cell.length_a   1.000
_cell.length_b   1.000
_cell.length_c   1.000
_cell.angle_alpha   90.00
_cell.angle_beta   90.00
_cell.angle_gamma   90.00
#
_symmetry.space_group_name_H-M   'P 1'
#
loop_
_entity.id
_entity.type
_entity.pdbx_description
1 polymer ?
#
loop_
_entity_poly.entity_id
_entity_poly.type
_entity_poly.pdbx_seq_one_letter_code
_entity_poly.pdbx_strand_id
1 'polypeptide(L)'
;MFWFHSEAGPIKVIVNGQRLIFFIRQQDMALSKELLIRFSDVEIKPLELKNFENEAMAGVYFKSQQQFYRGRDILQQNKLRCLEADVRVAERYLTERFLTGPVSIQSD
;
A
#
# COMPACT_ATOMS: atom_id res chain seq x y z
N MET A 1 -7.52 -9.34 6.16
CA MET A 1 -8.19 -10.40 6.96
C MET A 1 -7.16 -10.97 7.90
N PHE A 2 -7.54 -11.18 9.16
CA PHE A 2 -6.70 -11.74 10.20
C PHE A 2 -7.46 -12.83 10.94
N TRP A 3 -6.72 -13.79 11.50
CA TRP A 3 -7.24 -14.84 12.37
C TRP A 3 -6.50 -14.77 13.69
N PHE A 4 -7.25 -14.77 14.78
CA PHE A 4 -6.72 -14.71 16.14
C PHE A 4 -7.20 -15.91 16.96
N HIS A 5 -6.41 -16.27 17.96
CA HIS A 5 -6.79 -17.24 18.97
C HIS A 5 -7.32 -16.49 20.21
N SER A 6 -8.42 -16.96 20.77
CA SER A 6 -8.99 -16.46 22.03
C SER A 6 -9.43 -17.64 22.91
N GLU A 7 -9.71 -17.37 24.19
CA GLU A 7 -10.25 -18.37 25.12
C GLU A 7 -11.58 -18.97 24.64
N ALA A 8 -12.39 -18.19 23.89
CA ALA A 8 -13.65 -18.63 23.30
C ALA A 8 -13.49 -19.33 21.94
N GLY A 9 -12.25 -19.52 21.46
CA GLY A 9 -11.95 -20.13 20.18
C GLY A 9 -11.42 -19.14 19.12
N PRO A 10 -11.38 -19.55 17.84
CA PRO A 10 -10.81 -18.73 16.77
C PRO A 10 -11.69 -17.53 16.42
N ILE A 11 -11.07 -16.35 16.26
CA ILE A 11 -11.74 -15.11 15.86
C ILE A 11 -11.25 -14.68 14.48
N LYS A 12 -12.19 -14.46 13.55
CA LYS A 12 -11.91 -13.91 12.22
C LYS A 12 -12.18 -12.41 12.20
N VAL A 13 -11.16 -11.61 11.85
CA VAL A 13 -11.28 -10.15 11.73
C VAL A 13 -11.12 -9.71 10.28
N ILE A 14 -12.09 -8.93 9.80
CA ILE A 14 -12.06 -8.32 8.47
C ILE A 14 -11.92 -6.81 8.65
N VAL A 15 -10.82 -6.28 8.14
CA VAL A 15 -10.57 -4.83 8.10
C VAL A 15 -10.93 -4.33 6.71
N ASN A 16 -11.92 -3.44 6.64
CA ASN A 16 -12.39 -2.85 5.40
C ASN A 16 -11.65 -1.54 5.06
N GLY A 17 -11.87 -1.02 3.85
CA GLY A 17 -11.38 0.30 3.43
C GLY A 17 -9.86 0.43 3.25
N GLN A 18 -9.12 -0.67 3.30
CA GLN A 18 -7.67 -0.65 3.09
C GLN A 18 -7.35 -0.31 1.63
N ARG A 19 -6.43 0.63 1.43
CA ARG A 19 -5.85 0.93 0.12
C ARG A 19 -4.50 0.25 0.01
N LEU A 20 -4.15 -0.21 -1.20
CA LEU A 20 -2.81 -0.67 -1.49
C LEU A 20 -1.95 0.54 -1.89
N ILE A 21 -0.70 0.57 -1.45
CA ILE A 21 0.21 1.68 -1.71
C ILE A 21 1.62 1.17 -1.99
N PHE A 22 2.28 1.78 -2.97
CA PHE A 22 3.73 1.78 -3.11
C PHE A 22 4.21 3.22 -3.35
N PHE A 23 5.52 3.43 -3.26
CA PHE A 23 6.11 4.76 -3.38
C PHE A 23 6.93 4.92 -4.66
N ILE A 24 6.87 6.12 -5.24
CA ILE A 24 7.67 6.54 -6.39
C ILE A 24 8.35 7.88 -6.06
N ARG A 25 9.38 8.27 -6.80
CA ARG A 25 9.98 9.61 -6.64
C ARG A 25 8.99 10.67 -7.11
N GLN A 26 8.97 11.84 -6.46
CA GLN A 26 8.09 12.93 -6.86
C GLN A 26 8.34 13.42 -8.29
N GLN A 27 9.61 13.40 -8.74
CA GLN A 27 9.97 13.75 -10.12
C GLN A 27 9.32 12.83 -11.16
N ASP A 28 8.98 11.59 -10.79
CA ASP A 28 8.39 10.59 -11.69
C ASP A 28 6.85 10.66 -11.74
N MET A 29 6.23 11.56 -10.95
CA MET A 29 4.76 11.64 -10.83
C MET A 29 4.07 11.95 -12.16
N ALA A 30 4.63 12.84 -12.99
CA ALA A 30 4.02 13.23 -14.25
C ALA A 30 3.91 12.03 -15.20
N LEU A 31 5.04 11.34 -15.44
CA LEU A 31 5.08 10.14 -16.26
C LEU A 31 4.23 9.01 -15.66
N SER A 32 4.23 8.84 -14.33
CA SER A 32 3.41 7.83 -13.67
C SER A 32 1.90 8.08 -13.87
N LYS A 33 1.46 9.34 -13.83
CA LYS A 33 0.05 9.70 -14.11
C LYS A 33 -0.33 9.38 -15.55
N GLU A 34 0.56 9.63 -16.51
CA GLU A 34 0.34 9.31 -17.91
C GLU A 34 0.23 7.80 -18.13
N LEU A 35 1.20 7.03 -17.61
CA LEU A 35 1.24 5.57 -17.74
C LEU A 35 0.03 4.88 -17.08
N LEU A 36 -0.48 5.46 -16.00
CA LEU A 36 -1.60 4.91 -15.23
C LEU A 36 -2.96 5.54 -15.59
N ILE A 37 -3.05 6.36 -16.65
CA ILE A 37 -4.27 7.11 -17.00
C ILE A 37 -5.51 6.24 -17.22
N ARG A 38 -5.31 4.98 -17.63
CA ARG A 38 -6.40 4.01 -17.89
C ARG A 38 -6.90 3.29 -16.63
N PHE A 39 -6.24 3.49 -15.49
CA PHE A 39 -6.64 2.88 -14.23
C PHE A 39 -7.64 3.79 -13.52
N SER A 40 -8.83 3.28 -13.27
CA SER A 40 -9.82 3.97 -12.44
C SER A 40 -9.37 3.98 -10.97
N ASP A 41 -9.71 5.04 -10.23
CA ASP A 41 -9.49 5.13 -8.78
C ASP A 41 -8.02 5.00 -8.32
N VAL A 42 -7.06 5.33 -9.19
CA VAL A 42 -5.64 5.45 -8.82
C VAL A 42 -5.32 6.89 -8.47
N GLU A 43 -4.72 7.08 -7.31
CA GLU A 43 -4.35 8.39 -6.80
C GLU A 43 -2.84 8.49 -6.61
N ILE A 44 -2.23 9.56 -7.12
CA ILE A 44 -0.79 9.83 -6.97
C ILE A 44 -0.62 11.15 -6.23
N LYS A 45 -0.04 11.11 -5.03
CA LYS A 45 0.08 12.26 -4.13
C LYS A 45 1.52 12.45 -3.64
N PRO A 46 2.04 13.69 -3.60
CA PRO A 46 3.30 13.97 -2.93
C PRO A 46 3.15 13.71 -1.43
N LEU A 47 4.21 13.24 -0.79
CA LEU A 47 4.25 12.95 0.65
C LEU A 47 5.44 13.67 1.30
N GLU A 48 5.34 13.92 2.60
CA GLU A 48 6.46 14.39 3.44
C GLU A 48 7.38 13.20 3.80
N LEU A 49 7.81 12.45 2.79
CA LEU A 49 8.68 11.29 2.90
C LEU A 49 9.87 11.43 1.95
N LYS A 50 10.99 10.82 2.35
CA LYS A 50 12.18 10.69 1.52
C LYS A 50 12.66 9.24 1.50
N ASN A 51 13.26 8.81 0.41
CA ASN A 51 13.98 7.53 0.40
C ASN A 51 15.36 7.65 1.06
N PHE A 52 16.10 6.55 1.12
CA PHE A 52 17.46 6.51 1.68
C PHE A 52 18.44 7.41 0.94
N GLU A 53 18.20 7.66 -0.36
CA GLU A 53 18.95 8.59 -1.19
C GLU A 53 18.54 10.07 -0.99
N ASN A 54 17.68 10.38 -0.01
CA ASN A 54 17.18 11.72 0.34
C ASN A 54 16.34 12.40 -0.77
N GLU A 55 15.79 11.61 -1.69
CA GLU A 55 14.88 12.05 -2.76
C GLU A 55 13.44 12.11 -2.25
N ALA A 56 12.70 13.16 -2.64
CA ALA A 56 11.31 13.33 -2.23
C ALA A 56 10.40 12.27 -2.85
N MET A 57 9.47 11.73 -2.04
CA MET A 57 8.61 10.60 -2.43
C MET A 57 7.14 11.00 -2.62
N ALA A 58 6.45 10.22 -3.44
CA ALA A 58 5.01 10.27 -3.65
C ALA A 58 4.41 8.87 -3.44
N GLY A 59 3.18 8.82 -2.92
CA GLY A 59 2.40 7.60 -2.78
C GLY A 59 1.52 7.37 -3.99
N VAL A 60 1.48 6.13 -4.48
CA VAL A 60 0.54 5.67 -5.51
C VAL A 60 -0.46 4.73 -4.85
N TYR A 61 -1.71 5.16 -4.74
CA TYR A 61 -2.77 4.48 -4.00
C TYR A 61 -3.73 3.76 -4.96
N PHE A 62 -4.08 2.53 -4.62
CA PHE A 62 -5.01 1.68 -5.36
C PHE A 62 -6.10 1.12 -4.43
N LYS A 63 -7.32 0.98 -4.96
CA LYS A 63 -8.42 0.24 -4.30
C LYS A 63 -8.45 -1.24 -4.70
N SER A 64 -7.91 -1.59 -5.86
CA SER A 64 -7.90 -2.96 -6.38
C SER A 64 -6.49 -3.56 -6.33
N GLN A 65 -6.37 -4.76 -5.75
CA GLN A 65 -5.11 -5.50 -5.72
C GLN A 65 -4.62 -5.88 -7.12
N GLN A 66 -5.54 -6.19 -8.03
CA GLN A 66 -5.20 -6.44 -9.43
C GLN A 66 -4.60 -5.19 -10.08
N GLN A 67 -5.21 -4.02 -9.87
CA GLN A 67 -4.71 -2.77 -10.40
C GLN A 67 -3.36 -2.38 -9.78
N PHE A 68 -3.16 -2.62 -8.48
CA PHE A 68 -1.89 -2.41 -7.80
C PHE A 68 -0.73 -3.14 -8.48
N TYR A 69 -0.88 -4.46 -8.72
CA TYR A 69 0.18 -5.23 -9.36
C TYR A 69 0.39 -4.82 -10.82
N ARG A 70 -0.69 -4.63 -11.59
CA ARG A 70 -0.57 -4.19 -12.99
C ARG A 70 0.05 -2.80 -13.11
N GLY A 71 -0.33 -1.87 -12.23
CA GLY A 71 0.21 -0.52 -12.20
C GLY A 71 1.69 -0.53 -11.86
N ARG A 72 2.09 -1.28 -10.82
CA ARG A 72 3.50 -1.52 -10.47
C ARG A 72 4.29 -2.04 -11.67
N ASP A 73 3.79 -3.09 -12.33
CA ASP A 73 4.49 -3.73 -13.44
C ASP A 73 4.66 -2.77 -14.63
N ILE A 74 3.64 -1.97 -14.96
CA ILE A 74 3.74 -0.94 -16.01
C ILE A 74 4.80 0.11 -15.66
N LEU A 75 4.83 0.60 -14.43
CA LEU A 75 5.82 1.59 -14.01
C LEU A 75 7.24 1.00 -14.06
N GLN A 76 7.43 -0.22 -13.56
CA GLN A 76 8.73 -0.91 -13.59
C GLN A 76 9.23 -1.19 -15.01
N GLN A 77 8.34 -1.57 -15.94
CA GLN A 77 8.67 -1.75 -17.36
C GLN A 77 9.15 -0.44 -18.01
N ASN A 78 8.65 0.70 -17.52
CA ASN A 78 9.09 2.04 -17.93
C ASN A 78 10.25 2.58 -17.08
N LYS A 79 10.98 1.70 -16.39
CA LYS A 79 12.17 2.01 -15.57
C LYS A 79 11.89 2.92 -14.37
N LEU A 80 10.64 2.99 -13.91
CA LEU A 80 10.27 3.72 -12.70
C LEU A 80 10.34 2.80 -11.49
N ARG A 81 11.14 3.20 -10.50
CA ARG A 81 11.33 2.43 -9.26
C ARG A 81 10.09 2.56 -8.37
N CYS A 82 9.51 1.42 -7.99
CA CYS A 82 8.41 1.34 -7.03
C CYS A 82 8.95 0.77 -5.71
N LEU A 83 9.01 1.58 -4.66
CA LEU A 83 9.45 1.17 -3.32
C LEU A 83 8.30 0.60 -2.49
N GLU A 84 8.60 -0.39 -1.65
CA GLU A 84 7.66 -1.11 -0.79
C GLU A 84 6.45 -1.74 -1.52
N ALA A 85 6.60 -2.04 -2.81
CA ALA A 85 5.55 -2.66 -3.61
C ALA A 85 5.35 -4.17 -3.34
N ASP A 86 6.18 -4.74 -2.48
CA ASP A 86 6.18 -6.12 -2.00
C ASP A 86 5.52 -6.28 -0.61
N VAL A 87 5.36 -5.18 0.14
CA VAL A 87 4.71 -5.19 1.46
C VAL A 87 3.23 -5.55 1.31
N ARG A 88 2.79 -6.61 1.99
CA ARG A 88 1.40 -7.07 1.92
C ARG A 88 0.48 -6.14 2.72
N VAL A 89 -0.76 -5.97 2.27
CA VAL A 89 -1.76 -5.12 2.95
C VAL A 89 -1.93 -5.50 4.43
N ALA A 90 -1.94 -6.80 4.72
CA ALA A 90 -2.05 -7.29 6.09
C ALA A 90 -0.84 -6.89 6.95
N GLU A 91 0.37 -7.00 6.42
CA GLU A 91 1.60 -6.60 7.10
C GLU A 91 1.61 -5.08 7.32
N ARG A 92 1.29 -4.31 6.28
CA ARG A 92 1.20 -2.84 6.34
C ARG A 92 0.22 -2.37 7.42
N TYR A 93 -0.94 -3.01 7.53
CA TYR A 93 -1.92 -2.68 8.57
C TYR A 93 -1.38 -2.88 9.98
N LEU A 94 -0.62 -3.96 10.20
CA LEU A 94 -0.04 -4.30 11.50
C LEU A 94 1.15 -3.38 11.83
N THR A 95 2.10 -3.22 10.90
CA THR A 95 3.35 -2.50 11.13
C THR A 95 3.12 -1.01 11.36
N GLU A 96 2.23 -0.38 10.60
CA GLU A 96 1.89 1.04 10.77
C GLU A 96 1.18 1.33 12.10
N ARG A 97 0.69 0.30 12.80
CA ARG A 97 0.05 0.40 14.12
C ARG A 97 0.88 -0.23 15.24
N PHE A 98 2.12 -0.63 14.94
CA PHE A 98 3.01 -1.34 15.88
C PHE A 98 2.36 -2.58 16.51
N LEU A 99 1.42 -3.22 15.80
CA LEU A 99 0.73 -4.41 16.27
C LEU A 99 1.65 -5.62 16.12
N THR A 100 1.82 -6.36 17.22
CA THR A 100 2.57 -7.62 17.27
C THR A 100 1.61 -8.78 17.57
N GLY A 101 2.04 -9.82 18.29
CA GLY A 101 1.23 -11.02 18.53
C GLY A 101 -0.03 -10.77 19.39
N PRO A 102 0.09 -10.20 20.60
CA PRO A 102 -1.05 -9.87 21.44
C PRO A 102 -1.80 -8.63 20.92
N VAL A 103 -3.12 -8.73 20.79
CA VAL A 103 -3.99 -7.62 20.37
C VAL A 103 -5.27 -7.58 21.19
N SER A 104 -5.86 -6.39 21.32
CA SER A 104 -7.25 -6.22 21.74
C SER A 104 -8.10 -5.93 20.51
N ILE A 105 -9.26 -6.58 20.39
CA ILE A 105 -10.16 -6.44 19.25
C ILE A 105 -11.44 -5.75 19.75
N GLN A 106 -11.78 -4.64 19.12
CA GLN A 106 -13.04 -3.91 19.33
C GLN A 106 -13.75 -3.78 17.99
N SER A 107 -15.06 -4.00 17.98
CA SER A 107 -15.94 -3.78 16.83
C SER A 107 -17.14 -2.97 17.31
N ASP A 108 -17.52 -1.96 16.53
CA ASP A 108 -18.76 -1.22 16.73
C ASP A 108 -20.00 -2.09 16.45
#